data_AF-A0AAV6JIS5-F1
#
_entry.id   AF-A0AAV6JIS5-F1
#
_cell.length_a   1.000
_cell.length_b   1.000
_cell.length_c   1.000
_cell.angle_alpha   90.00
_cell.angle_beta   90.00
_cell.angle_gamma   90.00
#
_symmetry.space_group_name_H-M   'P 1'
#
loop_
_entity.id
_entity.type
_entity.pdbx_description
1 polymer ?
#
loop_
_entity_poly.entity_id
_entity_poly.type
_entity_poly.pdbx_seq_one_letter_code
_entity_poly.pdbx_strand_id
1 'polypeptide(L)'
;MQLFLPILLATSEHWYCVVINLVEKRIDVLDSMKLKSDEKTSATADVVSALFTILKRTRPIDYQQNNWIIHHPSVPQQINM
;
A
#
# COMPACT_ATOMS: atom_id res chain seq x y z
N MET A 1 -5.82 -6.03 13.19
CA MET A 1 -4.99 -6.97 12.41
C MET A 1 -4.35 -6.18 11.27
N GLN A 2 -3.02 -6.26 11.17
CA GLN A 2 -2.24 -5.55 10.16
C GLN A 2 -1.61 -6.58 9.20
N LEU A 3 -1.66 -6.30 7.91
CA LEU A 3 -0.95 -7.07 6.88
C LEU A 3 0.19 -6.19 6.36
N PHE A 4 1.39 -6.77 6.26
CA PHE A 4 2.58 -6.10 5.76
C PHE A 4 2.94 -6.68 4.41
N LEU A 5 3.01 -5.83 3.39
CA LEU A 5 3.31 -6.22 2.02
C LEU A 5 4.58 -5.48 1.56
N PRO A 6 5.75 -6.13 1.63
CA PRO A 6 6.95 -5.56 1.03
C PRO A 6 6.82 -5.59 -0.49
N ILE A 7 7.13 -4.47 -1.14
CA ILE A 7 7.05 -4.29 -2.58
C ILE A 7 8.42 -3.89 -3.10
N LEU A 8 8.90 -4.63 -4.11
CA LEU A 8 10.08 -4.29 -4.90
C LEU A 8 9.65 -3.75 -6.25
N LEU A 9 10.08 -2.54 -6.56
CA LEU A 9 9.98 -1.96 -7.90
C LEU A 9 11.16 -2.43 -8.73
N ALA A 10 10.89 -3.25 -9.76
CA ALA A 10 11.94 -3.92 -10.52
C ALA A 10 12.80 -2.93 -11.32
N THR A 11 12.23 -1.83 -11.82
CA THR A 11 12.96 -0.87 -12.65
C THR A 11 13.94 -0.03 -11.85
N SER A 12 13.58 0.32 -10.62
CA SER A 12 14.35 1.20 -9.74
C SER A 12 15.11 0.45 -8.64
N GLU A 13 14.95 -0.87 -8.56
CA GLU A 13 15.43 -1.70 -7.45
C GLU A 13 15.02 -1.15 -6.07
N HIS A 14 13.88 -0.46 -6.03
CA HIS A 14 13.41 0.28 -4.86
C HIS A 14 12.46 -0.55 -4.02
N TRP A 15 12.76 -0.65 -2.73
CA TRP A 15 11.88 -1.30 -1.75
C TRP A 15 11.01 -0.29 -1.02
N TYR A 16 9.74 -0.60 -0.87
CA TYR A 16 8.83 0.07 0.05
C TYR A 16 7.85 -0.94 0.66
N CYS A 17 7.06 -0.53 1.64
CA CYS A 17 6.11 -1.41 2.30
C CYS A 17 4.71 -0.81 2.28
N VAL A 18 3.71 -1.63 1.93
CA VAL A 18 2.30 -1.29 2.07
C VAL A 18 1.77 -2.02 3.30
N VAL A 19 1.20 -1.27 4.24
CA VAL A 19 0.59 -1.80 5.47
C VAL A 19 -0.91 -1.63 5.39
N ILE A 20 -1.64 -2.73 5.51
CA ILE A 20 -3.10 -2.73 5.45
C ILE A 20 -3.64 -2.98 6.85
N ASN A 21 -4.29 -1.98 7.44
CA ASN A 21 -5.04 -2.11 8.67
C ASN A 21 -6.52 -2.38 8.36
N LEU A 22 -6.92 -3.65 8.47
CA LEU A 22 -8.28 -4.10 8.18
C LEU A 22 -9.33 -3.60 9.21
N VAL A 23 -8.89 -3.24 10.42
CA VAL A 23 -9.77 -2.76 11.50
C VAL A 23 -10.07 -1.28 11.30
N GLU A 24 -9.03 -0.49 11.07
CA GLU A 24 -9.14 0.97 10.87
C GLU A 24 -9.49 1.34 9.43
N LYS A 25 -9.60 0.36 8.51
CA LYS A 25 -9.79 0.59 7.07
C LYS A 25 -8.77 1.57 6.49
N ARG A 26 -7.50 1.42 6.89
CA ARG A 26 -6.39 2.29 6.47
C ARG A 26 -5.33 1.50 5.72
N ILE A 27 -4.77 2.12 4.69
CA ILE A 27 -3.62 1.61 3.95
C ILE A 27 -2.49 2.64 4.11
N ASP A 28 -1.42 2.25 4.80
CA ASP A 28 -0.24 3.10 4.97
C ASP A 28 0.84 2.68 3.96
N VAL A 29 1.34 3.63 3.17
CA VAL A 29 2.44 3.41 2.22
C VAL A 29 3.72 3.95 2.84
N LEU A 30 4.55 3.05 3.36
CA LEU A 30 5.81 3.34 4.03
C LEU A 30 6.95 3.34 3.02
N ASP A 31 7.50 4.51 2.75
CA ASP A 31 8.61 4.69 1.80
C ASP A 31 9.65 5.66 2.36
N SER A 32 10.84 5.13 2.68
CA SER A 32 11.96 5.86 3.24
C SER A 32 12.59 6.87 2.26
N MET A 33 12.47 6.64 0.94
CA MET A 33 12.98 7.56 -0.09
C MET A 33 11.92 8.52 -0.60
N LYS A 34 10.65 8.29 -0.27
CA LYS A 34 9.49 9.03 -0.81
C LYS A 34 9.54 9.10 -2.34
N LEU A 35 9.91 7.99 -2.96
CA LEU A 35 10.05 7.88 -4.42
C LEU A 35 8.72 8.28 -5.07
N LYS A 36 8.81 9.18 -6.06
CA LYS A 36 7.71 9.59 -6.92
C LYS A 36 7.96 8.98 -8.30
N SER A 37 7.31 7.86 -8.58
CA SER A 37 7.38 7.19 -9.88
C SER A 37 6.01 6.65 -10.28
N ASP A 38 5.78 6.58 -11.59
CA ASP A 38 4.56 5.97 -12.14
C ASP A 38 4.49 4.48 -11.81
N GLU A 39 5.65 3.80 -11.82
CA GLU A 39 5.78 2.39 -11.44
C GLU A 39 5.26 2.14 -10.02
N LYS A 40 5.67 2.97 -9.04
CA LYS A 40 5.18 2.86 -7.65
C LYS A 40 3.69 3.13 -7.54
N THR A 41 3.20 4.12 -8.28
CA THR A 41 1.79 4.50 -8.28
C THR A 41 0.93 3.34 -8.77
N SER A 42 1.32 2.74 -9.91
CA SER A 42 0.68 1.56 -10.48
C SER A 42 0.75 0.35 -9.54
N ALA A 43 1.94 0.02 -9.01
CA ALA A 43 2.11 -1.11 -8.10
C ALA A 43 1.25 -0.98 -6.82
N THR A 44 1.16 0.23 -6.26
CA THR A 44 0.29 0.49 -5.10
C THR A 44 -1.18 0.34 -5.46
N ALA A 45 -1.61 0.84 -6.64
CA ALA A 45 -2.98 0.67 -7.11
C ALA A 45 -3.34 -0.82 -7.33
N ASP A 46 -2.41 -1.62 -7.85
CA ASP A 46 -2.59 -3.06 -8.04
C ASP A 46 -2.78 -3.79 -6.71
N VAL A 47 -1.97 -3.46 -5.69
CA VAL A 47 -2.11 -4.01 -4.32
C VAL A 47 -3.49 -3.66 -3.75
N VAL A 48 -3.92 -2.41 -3.89
CA VAL A 48 -5.24 -1.96 -3.41
C VAL A 48 -6.36 -2.72 -4.13
N SER A 49 -6.28 -2.84 -5.47
CA SER A 49 -7.25 -3.58 -6.29
C SER A 49 -7.34 -5.06 -5.88
N ALA A 50 -6.20 -5.70 -5.67
CA ALA A 50 -6.12 -7.09 -5.22
C ALA A 50 -6.76 -7.28 -3.84
N LEU A 51 -6.49 -6.38 -2.88
CA LEU A 51 -7.12 -6.40 -1.57
C LEU A 51 -8.64 -6.35 -1.69
N PHE A 52 -9.20 -5.39 -2.42
CA PHE A 52 -10.65 -5.27 -2.56
C PHE A 52 -11.28 -6.44 -3.33
N THR A 53 -10.56 -7.01 -4.29
CA THR A 53 -10.98 -8.24 -4.97
C THR A 53 -11.11 -9.41 -3.99
N ILE A 54 -10.13 -9.59 -3.11
CA ILE A 54 -10.14 -10.64 -2.08
C ILE A 54 -11.22 -10.39 -1.04
N LEU A 55 -11.37 -9.15 -0.56
CA LEU A 55 -12.38 -8.79 0.43
C LEU A 55 -13.79 -9.01 -0.11
N LYS A 56 -14.09 -8.58 -1.34
CA LYS A 56 -15.40 -8.79 -1.98
C LYS A 56 -15.74 -10.28 -2.14
N ARG A 57 -14.75 -11.12 -2.46
CA ARG A 57 -14.94 -12.58 -2.57
C ARG A 57 -15.19 -13.26 -1.24
N THR A 58 -14.53 -12.81 -0.18
CA THR A 58 -14.53 -13.50 1.12
C THR A 58 -15.59 -12.99 2.07
N ARG A 59 -16.04 -11.74 1.93
CA ARG A 59 -17.09 -11.12 2.74
C ARG A 59 -17.93 -10.18 1.86
N PRO A 60 -19.17 -10.54 1.51
CA PRO A 60 -20.05 -9.68 0.70
C PRO A 60 -20.56 -8.43 1.44
N ILE A 61 -20.03 -8.14 2.63
CA ILE A 61 -20.27 -6.88 3.34
C ILE A 61 -19.63 -5.76 2.51
N ASP A 62 -20.37 -4.69 2.29
CA ASP A 62 -20.07 -3.60 1.35
C ASP A 62 -18.74 -2.87 1.69
N TYR A 63 -17.61 -3.48 1.31
CA TYR A 63 -16.30 -2.87 1.34
C TYR A 63 -16.19 -1.92 0.14
N GLN A 64 -16.85 -0.78 0.24
CA GLN A 64 -16.65 0.32 -0.70
C GLN A 64 -15.26 0.91 -0.48
N GLN A 65 -14.49 1.02 -1.57
CA GLN A 65 -13.14 1.59 -1.57
C GLN A 65 -13.13 3.03 -1.02
N ASN A 66 -14.21 3.78 -1.22
CA ASN A 66 -14.37 5.16 -0.73
C ASN A 66 -14.31 5.29 0.80
N ASN A 67 -14.51 4.20 1.52
CA ASN A 67 -14.46 4.16 2.99
C ASN A 67 -13.06 3.86 3.54
N TRP A 68 -12.05 3.76 2.68
CA TRP A 68 -10.68 3.48 3.06
C TRP A 68 -9.80 4.69 2.84
N ILE A 69 -8.86 4.90 3.75
CA ILE A 69 -7.90 6.00 3.70
C ILE A 69 -6.55 5.45 3.25
N ILE A 70 -6.03 5.96 2.13
CA ILE A 70 -4.63 5.74 1.73
C ILE A 70 -3.81 6.88 2.34
N HIS A 71 -2.84 6.52 3.16
CA HIS A 71 -2.04 7.43 3.94
C HIS A 71 -0.56 7.23 3.64
N HIS A 72 0.17 8.34 3.59
CA HIS A 72 1.62 8.37 3.35
C HIS A 72 2.31 8.95 4.59
N PRO A 73 2.44 8.17 5.67
CA PRO A 73 3.03 8.66 6.91
C PRO A 73 4.47 9.09 6.70
N SER A 74 4.93 10.03 7.54
CA SER A 74 6.35 10.33 7.62
C SER A 74 7.08 9.17 8.30
N VAL A 75 8.04 8.59 7.59
CA VAL A 75 8.96 7.56 8.10
C VAL A 75 10.39 8.10 8.10
N PRO A 76 11.31 7.53 8.91
CA PRO A 76 12.73 7.86 8.85
C PRO A 76 13.26 7.77 7.41
N GLN A 77 13.97 8.81 6.97
CA GLN A 77 14.43 8.90 5.59
C GLN A 77 15.72 8.12 5.38
N GLN A 78 15.81 7.47 4.22
CA GLN A 78 17.03 6.79 3.80
C GLN A 78 18.12 7.82 3.51
N ILE A 79 19.31 7.61 4.09
CA ILE A 79 20.50 8.44 3.89
C ILE A 79 21.48 7.84 2.87
N ASN A 80 21.34 6.56 2.57
CA ASN A 80 22.17 5.87 1.58
C ASN A 80 21.65 6.27 0.19
N MET A 81 22.42 7.10 -0.51
CA MET A 81 22.24 7.44 -1.92
C MET A 81 23.16 6.60 -2.79
#